data_AF-A0A7L1Z2Y9-F1
#
_entry.id   AF-A0A7L1Z2Y9-F1
#
_cell.length_a   1.000
_cell.length_b   1.000
_cell.length_c   1.000
_cell.angle_alpha   90.00
_cell.angle_beta   90.00
_cell.angle_gamma   90.00
#
_symmetry.space_group_name_H-M   'P 1'
#
loop_
_entity.id
_entity.type
_entity.pdbx_description
1 polymer ?
#
loop_
_entity_poly.entity_id
_entity_poly.type
_entity_poly.pdbx_seq_one_letter_code
_entity_poly.pdbx_strand_id
1 'polypeptide(L)'
;GVEGIVQAYSACLPHIRFYGPTNFSPIINHVARFAAQATQQETASQYFILLIITDGVISDMDETRHAVVQASKLPMSIIIVGVGNADF
;
A
#
# COMPACT_ATOMS: atom_id res chain seq x y z
N GLY A 1 16.45 -0.85 7.00
CA GLY A 1 15.55 -1.17 8.13
C GLY A 1 14.59 -0.02 8.38
N VAL A 2 13.83 -0.05 9.48
CA VAL A 2 12.78 0.95 9.80
C VAL A 2 13.32 2.39 9.86
N GLU A 3 14.50 2.60 10.44
CA GLU A 3 15.13 3.92 10.49
C GLU A 3 15.31 4.55 9.11
N GLY A 4 15.67 3.74 8.11
CA GLY A 4 15.81 4.19 6.72
C GLY A 4 14.49 4.63 6.10
N ILE A 5 13.36 4.03 6.51
CA ILE A 5 12.02 4.44 6.05
C ILE A 5 11.68 5.82 6.64
N VAL A 6 11.92 6.02 7.93
CA VAL A 6 11.67 7.31 8.62
C VAL A 6 12.55 8.42 8.04
N GLN A 7 13.82 8.12 7.76
CA GLN A 7 14.75 9.05 7.14
C GLN A 7 14.31 9.41 5.72
N ALA A 8 13.96 8.42 4.88
CA ALA A 8 13.49 8.66 3.51
C ALA A 8 12.20 9.49 3.50
N TYR A 9 11.25 9.19 4.39
CA TYR A 9 10.03 9.98 4.55
C TYR A 9 10.35 11.45 4.88
N SER A 10 11.17 11.69 5.90
CA SER A 10 11.55 13.04 6.33
C SER A 10 12.30 13.81 5.24
N ALA A 11 13.15 13.14 4.47
CA ALA A 11 13.92 13.74 3.39
C ALA A 11 13.06 14.10 2.16
N CYS A 12 12.02 13.30 1.87
CA CYS A 12 11.12 13.54 0.73
C CYS A 12 10.12 14.68 0.98
N LEU A 13 9.67 14.85 2.23
CA LEU A 13 8.61 15.82 2.59
C LEU A 13 8.81 17.24 2.04
N PRO A 14 9.99 17.88 2.14
CA PRO A 14 10.21 19.24 1.62
C PRO A 14 10.16 19.34 0.08
N HIS A 15 10.28 18.21 -0.62
CA HIS A 15 10.44 18.14 -2.07
C HIS A 15 9.16 17.73 -2.80
N ILE A 16 8.09 17.47 -2.06
CA ILE A 16 6.80 17.05 -2.63
C ILE A 16 5.73 18.10 -2.37
N ARG A 17 4.77 18.17 -3.29
CA ARG A 17 3.54 18.93 -3.09
C ARG A 17 2.42 17.95 -2.81
N PHE A 18 1.78 18.10 -1.65
CA PHE A 18 0.60 17.32 -1.32
C PHE A 18 -0.52 17.58 -2.34
N TYR A 19 -1.16 16.51 -2.77
CA TYR A 19 -2.22 16.52 -3.78
C TYR A 19 -3.20 15.37 -3.52
N GLY A 20 -4.39 15.48 -4.07
CA GLY A 20 -5.41 14.42 -4.08
C GLY A 20 -5.87 14.14 -5.52
N PRO A 21 -6.66 13.10 -5.80
CA PRO A 21 -7.42 12.28 -4.85
C PRO A 21 -6.60 11.23 -4.11
N THR A 22 -7.19 10.64 -3.07
CA THR A 22 -6.59 9.55 -2.29
C THR A 22 -6.97 8.20 -2.95
N ASN A 23 -6.10 7.69 -3.82
CA ASN A 23 -6.34 6.47 -4.58
C ASN A 23 -5.49 5.29 -4.07
N PHE A 24 -6.11 4.18 -3.71
CA PHE A 24 -5.43 3.01 -3.13
C PHE A 24 -5.16 1.90 -4.14
N SER A 25 -5.97 1.79 -5.19
CA SER A 25 -5.82 0.73 -6.20
C SER A 25 -4.42 0.67 -6.81
N PRO A 26 -3.74 1.79 -7.16
CA PRO A 26 -2.41 1.74 -7.75
C PRO A 26 -1.35 1.08 -6.85
N ILE A 27 -1.33 1.40 -5.55
CA ILE A 27 -0.32 0.87 -4.62
C ILE A 27 -0.59 -0.59 -4.26
N ILE A 28 -1.86 -0.98 -4.11
CA ILE A 28 -2.25 -2.39 -3.90
C ILE A 28 -1.79 -3.25 -5.08
N ASN A 29 -2.10 -2.80 -6.32
CA ASN A 29 -1.69 -3.51 -7.53
C ASN A 29 -0.17 -3.57 -7.69
N HIS A 30 0.56 -2.54 -7.25
CA HIS A 30 2.02 -2.54 -7.27
C HIS A 30 2.60 -3.63 -6.36
N VAL A 31 2.13 -3.73 -5.11
CA VAL A 31 2.59 -4.78 -4.18
C VAL A 31 2.13 -6.17 -4.61
N ALA A 32 0.91 -6.29 -5.14
CA ALA A 32 0.39 -7.54 -5.69
C ALA A 32 1.29 -8.12 -6.79
N ARG A 33 1.94 -7.30 -7.62
CA ARG A 33 2.89 -7.80 -8.63
C ARG A 33 4.09 -8.50 -8.01
N PHE A 34 4.64 -7.95 -6.93
CA PHE A 34 5.75 -8.59 -6.21
C PHE A 34 5.31 -9.87 -5.51
N ALA A 35 4.14 -9.85 -4.84
CA ALA A 35 3.58 -11.03 -4.20
C ALA A 35 3.29 -12.15 -5.21
N ALA A 36 2.80 -11.81 -6.40
CA ALA A 36 2.60 -12.78 -7.48
C ALA A 36 3.92 -13.38 -7.98
N GLN A 37 4.97 -12.58 -8.16
CA GLN A 37 6.29 -13.09 -8.55
C GLN A 37 6.86 -14.05 -7.50
N ALA A 38 6.65 -13.78 -6.20
CA ALA A 38 7.09 -14.66 -5.13
C ALA A 38 6.42 -16.05 -5.14
N THR A 39 5.24 -16.19 -5.75
CA THR A 39 4.60 -17.52 -5.91
C THR A 39 5.26 -18.41 -6.95
N GLN A 40 6.08 -17.84 -7.84
CA GLN A 40 6.75 -18.58 -8.92
C GLN A 40 8.18 -19.01 -8.54
N GLN A 41 8.67 -18.61 -7.37
CA GLN A 41 10.02 -18.94 -6.91
C GLN A 41 10.08 -20.33 -6.28
N GLU A 42 11.15 -21.08 -6.59
CA GLU A 42 11.37 -22.45 -6.06
C GLU A 42 11.76 -22.46 -4.57
N THR A 43 12.28 -21.34 -4.05
CA THR A 43 12.64 -21.15 -2.66
C THR A 43 11.52 -20.45 -1.88
N ALA A 44 11.50 -20.65 -0.55
CA ALA A 44 10.42 -20.25 0.36
C ALA A 44 9.64 -18.99 -0.06
N SER A 45 8.32 -19.12 -0.19
CA SER A 45 7.42 -18.06 -0.65
C SER A 45 7.57 -16.80 0.21
N GLN A 46 8.02 -15.70 -0.38
CA GLN A 46 8.05 -14.40 0.30
C GLN A 46 6.61 -13.94 0.58
N TYR A 47 6.35 -13.48 1.80
CA TYR A 47 5.07 -12.91 2.21
C TYR A 47 5.19 -11.40 2.40
N PHE A 48 4.26 -10.63 1.85
CA PHE A 48 4.32 -9.18 1.84
C PHE A 48 3.27 -8.56 2.77
N ILE A 49 3.63 -7.48 3.46
CA ILE A 49 2.67 -6.68 4.23
C ILE A 49 2.73 -5.25 3.67
N LEU A 50 1.61 -4.80 3.09
CA LEU A 50 1.42 -3.42 2.66
C LEU A 50 0.76 -2.63 3.79
N LEU A 51 1.49 -1.72 4.41
CA LEU A 51 0.97 -0.75 5.37
C LEU A 51 0.67 0.58 4.66
N ILE A 52 -0.60 0.98 4.65
CA ILE A 52 -1.07 2.26 4.10
C ILE A 52 -1.46 3.16 5.28
N ILE A 53 -0.90 4.36 5.34
CA ILE A 53 -1.24 5.39 6.33
C ILE A 53 -1.91 6.53 5.58
N THR A 54 -3.13 6.91 5.96
CA THR A 54 -3.91 7.96 5.29
C THR A 54 -4.67 8.82 6.28
N ASP A 55 -4.91 10.08 5.95
CA ASP A 55 -5.73 11.02 6.72
C ASP A 55 -7.09 11.32 6.08
N GLY A 56 -7.47 10.60 5.02
CA GLY A 56 -8.70 10.87 4.27
C GLY A 56 -9.36 9.65 3.66
N VAL A 57 -10.52 9.88 3.06
CA VAL A 57 -11.40 8.84 2.48
C VAL A 57 -10.87 8.40 1.11
N ILE A 58 -11.00 7.11 0.83
CA ILE A 58 -10.62 6.49 -0.46
C ILE A 58 -11.52 7.05 -1.57
N SER A 59 -10.90 7.59 -2.61
CA SER A 59 -11.58 8.19 -3.76
C SER A 59 -11.88 7.19 -4.88
N ASP A 60 -11.11 6.10 -4.97
CA ASP A 60 -11.23 5.03 -5.98
C ASP A 60 -11.75 3.72 -5.34
N MET A 61 -12.88 3.80 -4.64
CA MET A 61 -13.38 2.68 -3.81
C MET A 61 -13.66 1.42 -4.64
N ASP A 62 -14.25 1.56 -5.83
CA ASP A 62 -14.59 0.41 -6.68
C ASP A 62 -13.34 -0.28 -7.22
N GLU A 63 -12.35 0.50 -7.68
CA GLU A 63 -11.05 -0.01 -8.15
C GLU A 63 -10.25 -0.63 -7.01
N THR A 64 -10.29 0.00 -5.84
CA THR A 64 -9.62 -0.51 -4.63
C THR A 64 -10.22 -1.85 -4.20
N ARG A 65 -11.55 -1.96 -4.19
CA ARG A 65 -12.24 -3.23 -3.93
C ARG A 65 -11.81 -4.30 -4.92
N HIS A 66 -11.74 -3.97 -6.21
CA HIS A 66 -11.28 -4.93 -7.22
C HIS A 66 -9.83 -5.37 -6.95
N ALA A 67 -8.93 -4.41 -6.65
CA ALA A 67 -7.53 -4.71 -6.35
C ALA A 67 -7.37 -5.60 -5.11
N VAL A 68 -8.13 -5.36 -4.04
CA VAL A 68 -8.14 -6.21 -2.83
C VAL A 68 -8.62 -7.63 -3.16
N VAL A 69 -9.69 -7.78 -3.94
CA VAL A 69 -10.20 -9.10 -4.34
C VAL A 69 -9.16 -9.87 -5.15
N GLN A 70 -8.45 -9.23 -6.08
CA GLN A 70 -7.36 -9.89 -6.81
C GLN A 70 -6.17 -10.24 -5.91
N ALA A 71 -5.78 -9.31 -5.02
CA ALA A 71 -4.67 -9.50 -4.10
C ALA A 71 -4.92 -10.61 -3.05
N SER A 72 -6.18 -10.92 -2.73
CA SER A 72 -6.55 -11.95 -1.74
C SER A 72 -6.04 -13.36 -2.07
N LYS A 73 -5.66 -13.62 -3.32
CA LYS A 73 -5.11 -14.90 -3.79
C LYS A 73 -3.59 -14.98 -3.68
N LEU A 74 -2.94 -13.89 -3.26
CA LEU A 74 -1.49 -13.73 -3.23
C LEU A 74 -0.96 -13.80 -1.79
N PRO A 75 0.34 -14.10 -1.58
CA PRO A 75 0.95 -14.11 -0.27
C PRO A 75 1.18 -12.68 0.24
N MET A 76 0.11 -11.94 0.50
CA MET A 76 0.18 -10.59 1.05
C MET A 76 -0.98 -10.23 1.97
N SER A 77 -0.72 -9.34 2.92
CA SER A 77 -1.70 -8.65 3.75
C SER A 77 -1.69 -7.15 3.48
N ILE A 78 -2.84 -6.51 3.65
CA ILE A 78 -2.99 -5.05 3.55
C ILE A 78 -3.49 -4.54 4.90
N ILE A 79 -2.77 -3.58 5.48
CA ILE A 79 -3.13 -2.90 6.72
C ILE A 79 -3.33 -1.43 6.38
N ILE A 80 -4.51 -0.89 6.68
CA ILE A 80 -4.83 0.52 6.47
C ILE A 80 -4.98 1.18 7.84
N VAL A 81 -4.23 2.25 8.06
CA VAL A 81 -4.26 3.05 9.29
C VAL A 81 -4.74 4.45 8.93
N GLY A 82 -5.96 4.77 9.35
CA GLY A 82 -6.48 6.14 9.34
C GLY A 82 -5.82 6.97 10.45
N VAL A 83 -5.35 8.16 10.13
CA VAL A 83 -4.80 9.14 11.08
C VAL A 83 -5.54 10.47 10.97
N GLY A 84 -5.47 11.29 12.02
CA GLY A 84 -6.17 12.58 12.04
C GLY A 84 -7.65 12.44 12.40
N ASN A 85 -8.46 13.41 11.97
CA ASN A 85 -9.83 13.60 12.42
C ASN A 85 -10.88 13.33 11.32
N ALA A 86 -10.51 12.67 10.22
CA ALA A 86 -11.46 12.28 9.20
C ALA A 86 -12.41 11.18 9.74
N ASP A 87 -13.63 11.15 9.19
CA ASP A 87 -14.58 10.07 9.42
C ASP A 87 -14.26 8.93 8.44
N PHE A 88 -13.82 7.79 8.96
CA PHE A 88 -13.28 6.66 8.20
C PHE A 88 -14.25 5.48 8.12
#